data_AF-A0A8X6I363-F1
#
_entry.id   AF-A0A8X6I363-F1
#
_cell.length_a   1.000
_cell.length_b   1.000
_cell.length_c   1.000
_cell.angle_alpha   90.00
_cell.angle_beta   90.00
_cell.angle_gamma   90.00
#
_symmetry.space_group_name_H-M   'P 1'
#
loop_
_entity.id
_entity.type
_entity.pdbx_description
1 polymer ?
#
loop_
_entity_poly.entity_id
_entity_poly.type
_entity_poly.pdbx_seq_one_letter_code
_entity_poly.pdbx_strand_id
1 'polypeptide(L)'
;MCTLYKRSSKFNRIDSQQLQKREHKELYWRTVLKRIISTIKILSRLGVAFRGHDEGQKSTRTGNYLTCLDYLSEYDDFLKLKPSKIRQSRTRQCPVPPNLRQIYKHYWETSKSP
;
A
#
# COMPACT_ATOMS: atom_id res chain seq x y z
N MET A 1 34.40 41.60 -9.43
CA MET A 1 33.23 40.95 -10.07
C MET A 1 33.53 39.49 -10.43
N CYS A 2 33.61 38.57 -9.46
CA CYS A 2 33.57 37.11 -9.74
C CYS A 2 33.39 36.24 -8.47
N THR A 3 32.78 36.78 -7.42
CA THR A 3 32.52 36.04 -6.16
C THR A 3 31.28 35.13 -6.29
N LEU A 4 30.30 35.53 -7.12
CA LEU A 4 29.10 34.74 -7.38
C LEU A 4 29.36 33.50 -8.26
N TYR A 5 30.25 33.60 -9.26
CA TYR A 5 30.63 32.46 -10.11
C TYR A 5 31.26 31.32 -9.29
N LYS A 6 32.13 31.64 -8.33
CA LYS A 6 32.71 30.66 -7.39
C LYS A 6 31.65 29.98 -6.49
N ARG A 7 30.52 30.66 -6.20
CA ARG A 7 29.38 30.08 -5.45
C ARG A 7 28.49 29.16 -6.29
N SER A 8 28.51 29.29 -7.62
CA SER A 8 27.80 28.37 -8.54
C SER A 8 28.49 27.00 -8.61
N SER A 9 29.79 26.95 -8.33
CA SER A 9 30.56 25.70 -8.28
C SER A 9 29.95 24.72 -7.28
N LYS A 10 29.64 23.50 -7.72
CA LYS A 10 29.13 22.41 -6.89
C LYS A 10 30.22 21.78 -5.99
N PHE A 11 31.49 22.10 -6.24
CA PHE A 11 32.65 21.52 -5.55
C PHE A 11 32.88 22.18 -4.18
N ASN A 12 33.03 21.40 -3.11
CA ASN A 12 33.26 21.85 -1.72
C ASN A 12 32.19 22.80 -1.13
N ARG A 13 30.94 22.75 -1.60
CA ARG A 13 29.86 23.48 -0.94
C ARG A 13 29.50 22.83 0.41
N ILE A 14 29.17 23.65 1.40
CA ILE A 14 28.78 23.22 2.74
C ILE A 14 27.50 22.35 2.70
N ASP A 15 26.61 22.57 1.72
CA ASP A 15 25.37 21.82 1.51
C ASP A 15 25.55 20.48 0.77
N SER A 16 26.75 20.16 0.29
CA SER A 16 27.03 18.93 -0.48
C SER A 16 26.59 17.65 0.23
N GLN A 17 26.88 17.51 1.52
CA GLN A 17 26.46 16.37 2.33
C GLN A 17 24.93 16.30 2.48
N GLN A 18 24.25 17.44 2.56
CA GLN A 18 22.79 17.49 2.66
C GLN A 18 22.13 17.10 1.33
N LEU A 19 22.73 17.52 0.22
CA LEU A 19 22.31 17.16 -1.14
C LEU A 19 22.44 15.65 -1.36
N GLN A 20 23.59 15.07 -1.02
CA GLN A 20 23.81 13.61 -1.12
C GLN A 20 22.80 12.81 -0.29
N LYS A 21 22.53 13.26 0.95
CA LYS A 21 21.50 12.62 1.79
C LYS A 21 20.11 12.71 1.16
N ARG A 22 19.77 13.82 0.51
CA ARG A 22 18.49 14.00 -0.20
C ARG A 22 18.39 13.06 -1.41
N GLU A 23 19.43 13.04 -2.25
CA GLU A 23 19.49 12.17 -3.43
C GLU A 23 19.40 10.70 -3.04
N HIS A 24 20.13 10.29 -2.00
CA HIS A 24 20.09 8.92 -1.50
C HIS A 24 18.69 8.53 -0.99
N LYS A 25 18.02 9.43 -0.24
CA LYS A 25 16.63 9.22 0.18
C LYS A 25 15.68 9.12 -1.00
N GLU A 26 15.83 9.98 -2.00
CA GLU A 26 15.00 9.94 -3.21
C GLU A 26 15.16 8.61 -3.95
N LEU A 27 16.40 8.16 -4.15
CA LEU A 27 16.70 6.90 -4.82
C LEU A 27 16.15 5.70 -4.04
N TYR A 28 16.27 5.74 -2.71
CA TYR A 28 15.68 4.74 -1.83
C TYR A 28 14.16 4.67 -2.02
N TRP A 29 13.43 5.80 -1.94
CA TRP A 29 11.97 5.82 -2.12
C TRP A 29 11.54 5.35 -3.51
N ARG A 30 12.27 5.73 -4.57
CA ARG A 30 12.03 5.22 -5.92
C ARG A 30 12.17 3.71 -5.99
N THR A 31 13.14 3.14 -5.27
CA THR A 31 13.36 1.70 -5.24
C THR A 31 12.26 0.97 -4.48
N VAL A 32 11.81 1.50 -3.34
CA VAL A 32 10.66 0.98 -2.58
C VAL A 32 9.40 0.94 -3.45
N LEU A 33 9.07 2.07 -4.11
CA LEU A 33 7.89 2.16 -4.98
C LEU A 33 7.95 1.19 -6.15
N LYS A 34 9.14 1.01 -6.76
CA LYS A 34 9.33 0.02 -7.83
C LYS A 34 9.00 -1.39 -7.35
N ARG A 35 9.44 -1.80 -6.15
CA ARG A 35 9.16 -3.13 -5.60
C ARG A 35 7.66 -3.34 -5.39
N ILE A 36 6.97 -2.37 -4.78
CA ILE A 36 5.51 -2.42 -4.57
C ILE A 36 4.76 -2.57 -5.89
N ILE A 37 5.11 -1.75 -6.89
CA ILE A 37 4.48 -1.80 -8.22
C ILE A 37 4.76 -3.14 -8.91
N SER A 38 5.98 -3.67 -8.80
CA SER A 38 6.32 -4.98 -9.35
C SER A 38 5.49 -6.10 -8.74
N THR A 39 5.28 -6.09 -7.42
CA THR A 39 4.38 -7.04 -6.75
C THR A 39 2.97 -6.96 -7.32
N ILE A 40 2.42 -5.74 -7.48
CA ILE A 40 1.09 -5.55 -8.04
C ILE A 40 1.01 -6.08 -9.48
N LYS A 41 2.03 -5.81 -10.31
CA LYS A 41 2.11 -6.28 -11.70
C LYS A 41 2.18 -7.80 -11.81
N ILE A 42 2.91 -8.46 -10.91
CA ILE A 42 3.01 -9.92 -10.91
C ILE A 42 1.68 -10.53 -10.50
N LEU A 43 1.07 -10.04 -9.42
CA LEU A 43 -0.24 -10.52 -8.96
C LEU A 43 -1.33 -10.32 -10.02
N SER A 44 -1.35 -9.15 -10.68
CA SER A 44 -2.30 -8.90 -11.78
C SER A 44 -2.06 -9.82 -12.97
N ARG A 45 -0.81 -9.99 -13.38
CA ARG A 45 -0.43 -10.84 -14.52
C ARG A 45 -0.80 -12.31 -14.30
N LEU A 46 -0.70 -12.78 -13.06
CA LEU A 46 -1.04 -14.15 -12.69
C LEU A 46 -2.55 -14.34 -12.44
N GLY A 47 -3.33 -13.26 -12.37
CA GLY A 47 -4.77 -13.33 -12.09
C GLY A 47 -5.11 -13.80 -10.67
N VAL A 48 -4.15 -13.72 -9.74
CA VAL A 48 -4.37 -14.11 -8.34
C VAL A 48 -5.00 -12.97 -7.56
N ALA A 49 -5.86 -13.33 -6.60
CA ALA A 49 -6.49 -12.36 -5.73
C ALA A 49 -5.44 -11.58 -4.92
N PHE A 50 -5.51 -10.26 -4.97
CA PHE A 50 -4.65 -9.39 -4.14
C PHE A 50 -4.98 -9.52 -2.66
N ARG A 51 -6.28 -9.67 -2.36
CA ARG A 51 -6.85 -9.65 -1.02
C ARG A 51 -7.36 -11.03 -0.63
N GLY A 52 -7.17 -11.37 0.63
CA GLY A 52 -7.72 -12.56 1.26
C GLY A 52 -9.13 -12.34 1.77
N HIS A 53 -9.74 -13.42 2.28
CA HIS A 53 -11.08 -13.36 2.85
C HIS A 53 -11.11 -12.56 4.16
N ASP A 54 -10.02 -12.63 4.93
CA ASP A 54 -9.87 -11.91 6.19
C ASP A 54 -8.43 -11.42 6.33
N GLU A 55 -8.24 -10.11 6.27
CA GLU A 55 -6.94 -9.44 6.47
C GLU A 55 -6.71 -9.17 7.96
N GLY A 56 -7.12 -10.14 8.78
CA GLY A 56 -7.07 -10.07 10.22
C GLY A 56 -5.62 -10.14 10.74
N GLN A 57 -5.28 -9.43 11.82
CA GLN A 57 -3.94 -9.47 12.44
C GLN A 57 -3.45 -10.88 12.79
N LYS A 58 -4.36 -11.81 13.04
CA LYS A 58 -4.10 -13.22 13.34
C LYS A 58 -4.75 -14.15 12.32
N SER A 59 -5.20 -13.60 11.19
CA SER A 59 -5.89 -14.40 10.20
C SER A 59 -4.88 -15.21 9.40
N THR A 60 -5.20 -16.48 9.21
CA THR A 60 -4.48 -17.35 8.27
C THR A 60 -4.97 -17.14 6.84
N ARG A 61 -6.02 -16.32 6.65
CA ARG A 61 -6.69 -16.07 5.36
C ARG A 61 -6.33 -14.69 4.79
N THR A 62 -5.10 -14.24 5.05
CA THR A 62 -4.48 -13.02 4.55
C THR A 62 -4.29 -13.06 3.03
N GLY A 63 -4.35 -11.91 2.38
CA GLY A 63 -4.20 -11.81 0.93
C GLY A 63 -2.77 -11.88 0.44
N ASN A 64 -2.60 -12.36 -0.79
CA ASN A 64 -1.29 -12.50 -1.41
C ASN A 64 -0.50 -11.18 -1.43
N TYR A 65 -1.18 -10.03 -1.58
CA TYR A 65 -0.50 -8.73 -1.54
C TYR A 65 0.10 -8.43 -0.17
N LEU A 66 -0.64 -8.67 0.91
CA LEU A 66 -0.16 -8.40 2.27
C LEU A 66 0.98 -9.36 2.63
N THR A 67 0.83 -10.64 2.28
CA THR A 67 1.89 -11.63 2.43
C THR A 67 3.17 -11.24 1.67
N CYS A 68 3.06 -10.79 0.41
CA CYS A 68 4.23 -10.31 -0.34
C CYS A 68 4.86 -9.05 0.29
N LEU A 69 4.06 -8.13 0.86
CA LEU A 69 4.59 -6.97 1.58
C LEU A 69 5.32 -7.38 2.86
N ASP A 70 4.79 -8.36 3.59
CA ASP A 70 5.44 -8.91 4.79
C ASP A 70 6.80 -9.53 4.41
N TYR A 71 6.88 -10.28 3.32
CA TYR A 71 8.16 -10.78 2.80
C TYR A 71 9.12 -9.65 2.38
N LEU A 72 8.63 -8.61 1.69
CA LEU A 72 9.46 -7.46 1.33
C LEU A 72 9.98 -6.71 2.56
N SER A 73 9.24 -6.77 3.68
CA SER A 73 9.61 -6.12 4.93
C SER A 73 10.81 -6.74 5.64
N GLU A 74 11.15 -7.99 5.33
CA GLU A 74 12.37 -8.64 5.82
C GLU A 74 13.63 -7.93 5.33
N TYR A 75 13.56 -7.36 4.12
CA TYR A 75 14.66 -6.69 3.45
C TYR A 75 14.58 -5.15 3.56
N ASP A 76 13.46 -4.62 4.04
CA ASP A 76 13.22 -3.18 4.07
C ASP A 76 12.45 -2.77 5.33
N ASP A 77 13.16 -2.10 6.24
CA ASP A 77 12.61 -1.66 7.52
C ASP A 77 11.40 -0.73 7.36
N PHE A 78 11.32 0.04 6.27
CA PHE A 78 10.14 0.88 6.02
C PHE A 78 8.89 0.04 5.76
N LEU A 79 9.05 -1.07 5.06
CA LEU A 79 7.96 -1.96 4.71
C LEU A 79 7.54 -2.87 5.85
N LYS A 80 8.21 -2.80 7.03
CA LYS A 80 7.77 -3.47 8.26
C LYS A 80 6.44 -2.89 8.72
N LEU A 81 5.40 -3.32 8.04
CA LEU A 81 4.03 -2.97 8.30
C LEU A 81 3.67 -3.65 9.61
N LYS A 82 3.74 -2.93 10.73
CA LYS A 82 3.12 -3.40 11.96
C LYS A 82 1.61 -3.19 11.81
N PRO A 83 0.80 -4.26 11.69
CA PRO A 83 -0.65 -4.16 11.42
C PRO A 83 -1.44 -3.51 12.57
N SER A 84 -0.79 -3.03 13.64
CA SER A 84 -1.43 -2.42 14.81
C SER A 84 -1.88 -0.98 14.62
N LYS A 85 -1.36 -0.24 13.63
CA LYS A 85 -1.66 1.20 13.48
C LYS A 85 -2.71 1.57 12.42
N ILE A 86 -3.00 0.71 11.46
CA ILE A 86 -3.91 1.04 10.34
C ILE A 86 -5.38 0.68 10.65
N ARG A 87 -5.65 -0.14 11.68
CA ARG A 87 -6.92 -0.87 11.82
C ARG A 87 -7.96 -0.28 12.77
N GLN A 88 -7.62 0.70 13.61
CA GLN A 88 -8.56 1.19 14.64
C GLN A 88 -9.73 2.03 14.08
N SER A 89 -9.71 2.45 12.81
CA SER A 89 -10.74 3.32 12.24
C SER A 89 -11.72 2.66 11.27
N ARG A 90 -11.58 1.36 10.92
CA ARG A 90 -12.34 0.76 9.80
C ARG A 90 -13.01 -0.60 10.00
N THR A 91 -12.90 -1.27 11.14
CA THR A 91 -13.83 -2.37 11.46
C THR A 91 -15.16 -1.81 11.97
N ARG A 92 -15.88 -1.10 11.10
CA ARG A 92 -17.33 -1.30 11.07
C ARG A 92 -17.51 -2.53 10.20
N GLN A 93 -17.68 -3.70 10.80
CA GLN A 93 -18.44 -4.75 10.13
C GLN A 93 -19.70 -4.05 9.61
N CYS A 94 -19.87 -3.92 8.30
CA CYS A 94 -21.16 -3.49 7.77
C CYS A 94 -22.13 -4.57 8.25
N PRO A 95 -23.03 -4.28 9.21
CA PRO A 95 -23.96 -5.29 9.66
C PRO A 95 -24.79 -5.65 8.44
N VAL A 96 -24.78 -6.93 8.05
CA VAL A 96 -25.72 -7.41 7.04
C VAL A 96 -27.10 -7.12 7.62
N PRO A 97 -27.95 -6.34 6.94
CA PRO A 97 -29.25 -6.00 7.49
C PRO A 97 -29.99 -7.33 7.76
N PRO A 98 -30.54 -7.53 8.98
CA PRO A 98 -31.10 -8.82 9.41
C PRO A 98 -32.17 -9.37 8.44
N ASN A 99 -32.79 -8.48 7.67
CA ASN A 99 -33.86 -8.73 6.72
C ASN A 99 -33.41 -8.80 5.25
N LEU A 100 -32.12 -8.94 4.95
CA LEU A 100 -31.61 -9.01 3.56
C LEU A 100 -32.35 -10.06 2.70
N ARG A 101 -32.67 -11.23 3.28
CA ARG A 101 -33.47 -12.28 2.62
C ARG A 101 -34.89 -11.83 2.27
N GLN A 102 -35.53 -11.06 3.16
CA GLN A 102 -36.89 -10.55 2.93
C GLN A 102 -36.87 -9.45 1.85
N ILE A 103 -35.85 -8.60 1.85
CA ILE A 103 -35.65 -7.55 0.84
C ILE A 103 -35.47 -8.18 -0.55
N TYR A 104 -34.60 -9.17 -0.69
CA TYR A 104 -34.39 -9.85 -1.97
C TYR A 104 -35.64 -10.61 -2.45
N LYS A 105 -36.38 -11.24 -1.52
CA LYS A 105 -37.63 -11.91 -1.83
C LYS A 105 -38.70 -10.93 -2.34
N HIS A 106 -38.85 -9.79 -1.67
CA HIS A 106 -39.78 -8.74 -2.08
C HIS A 106 -39.44 -8.17 -3.47
N TYR A 107 -38.15 -7.91 -3.72
CA TYR A 107 -37.69 -7.40 -5.02
C TYR A 107 -37.93 -8.39 -6.17
N TRP A 108 -37.70 -9.68 -5.92
CA TRP A 108 -37.94 -10.74 -6.89
C TRP A 108 -39.43 -10.92 -7.20
N GLU A 109 -40.29 -10.84 -6.18
CA GLU A 109 -41.75 -10.93 -6.33
C GLU A 109 -42.32 -9.70 -7.06
N THR A 110 -41.84 -8.49 -6.75
CA THR A 110 -42.27 -7.26 -7.45
C THR A 110 -41.78 -7.19 -8.90
N SER A 111 -40.62 -7.80 -9.22
CA SER A 111 -40.12 -7.90 -10.60
C SER A 111 -40.92 -8.87 -11.50
N LYS A 112 -41.86 -9.63 -10.93
CA LYS A 112 -42.71 -10.60 -11.65
C LYS A 112 -44.16 -10.15 -11.82
N SER A 113 -44.54 -8.98 -11.31
CA SER A 113 -45.86 -8.40 -11.56
C SER A 113 -45.84 -7.65 -12.91
N PRO A 114 -46.80 -7.91 -13.82
CA PRO A 114 -46.94 -7.16 -15.07
C PRO A 114 -47.43 -5.72 -14.85
#